data_AF-A0A2P8I830-F1
#
_entry.id   AF-A0A2P8I830-F1
#
_cell.length_a   1.000
_cell.length_b   1.000
_cell.length_c   1.000
_cell.angle_alpha   90.00
_cell.angle_beta   90.00
_cell.angle_gamma   90.00
#
_symmetry.space_group_name_H-M   'P 1'
#
loop_
_entity.id
_entity.type
_entity.pdbx_description
1 polymer ?
#
loop_
_entity_poly.entity_id
_entity_poly.type
_entity_poly.pdbx_seq_one_letter_code
_entity_poly.pdbx_strand_id
1 'polypeptide(L)'
;MTQARDTADQWLDRVYGGTVKSSRHPLLETSRVAVFGCRFRESRDPMLAAAIAVPTTGEAPYPLPNDRPFDDLGLNDDAADWRAPVEADWTRRVNARNCVIALDAAVDHAPASALPWRPSDEQPGWWDRLRAGHFPQAEVAACATWPEVVEAVRAGGPDTRGVVWVRRELAGVEVTGHLLYAHNNDGEVAVLDAMRGTLAHLETAALGSLLLARFHRPRPDVSELDYAAAVRAAERHLAGAYGDEVVLVDPSPEDELSSGWLFACTTRAFQSSGDLRDQMLDAALVVPKNPGRTPFALPNADPWGWLSRWDAGEADLPAPPAPGPAAWLAPTLARLGDVTEATSHTRWSDVLADFTTRPVGTAAVIWIRRHDRRGRESVGHLVNARRVEGGLELADGTTTTPFTPSDEGTSALHVVYYR
;
A
#
# COMPACT_ATOMS: atom_id res chain seq x y z
N MET A 1 34.26 12.47 -28.90
CA MET A 1 33.15 11.61 -29.37
C MET A 1 33.31 10.15 -28.99
N THR A 2 34.43 9.47 -29.28
CA THR A 2 34.67 8.06 -28.87
C THR A 2 34.52 7.85 -27.36
N GLN A 3 35.03 8.79 -26.56
CA GLN A 3 34.99 8.70 -25.10
C GLN A 3 33.57 8.62 -24.49
N ALA A 4 32.62 9.46 -24.91
CA ALA A 4 31.26 9.43 -24.34
C ALA A 4 30.52 8.13 -24.67
N ARG A 5 30.70 7.63 -25.90
CA ARG A 5 30.14 6.35 -26.32
C ARG A 5 30.78 5.18 -25.57
N ASP A 6 32.10 5.19 -25.41
CA ASP A 6 32.80 4.15 -24.64
C ASP A 6 32.33 4.13 -23.19
N THR A 7 32.08 5.31 -22.59
CA THR A 7 31.49 5.42 -21.24
C THR A 7 30.06 4.84 -21.21
N ALA A 8 29.23 5.12 -22.21
CA ALA A 8 27.90 4.51 -22.33
C ALA A 8 27.98 2.98 -22.43
N ASP A 9 28.83 2.45 -23.32
CA ASP A 9 29.00 1.01 -23.51
C ASP A 9 29.54 0.31 -22.24
N GLN A 10 30.46 0.94 -21.50
CA GLN A 10 30.95 0.42 -20.22
C GLN A 10 29.87 0.41 -19.13
N TRP A 11 29.02 1.43 -19.07
CA TRP A 11 27.89 1.46 -18.14
C TRP A 11 26.88 0.37 -18.50
N LEU A 12 26.53 0.24 -19.77
CA LEU A 12 25.60 -0.78 -20.26
C LEU A 12 26.13 -2.20 -20.01
N ASP A 13 27.43 -2.43 -20.18
CA ASP A 13 28.05 -3.71 -19.87
C ASP A 13 27.93 -4.06 -18.39
N ARG A 14 28.19 -3.08 -17.51
CA ARG A 14 28.07 -3.25 -16.05
C ARG A 14 26.63 -3.51 -15.59
N VAL A 15 25.65 -2.79 -16.15
CA VAL A 15 24.25 -2.86 -15.71
C VAL A 15 23.51 -4.04 -16.34
N TYR A 16 23.75 -4.31 -17.63
CA TYR A 16 23.04 -5.32 -18.40
C TYR A 16 23.87 -6.58 -18.70
N GLY A 17 25.08 -6.71 -18.14
CA GLY A 17 25.94 -7.89 -18.33
C GLY A 17 26.31 -8.13 -19.80
N GLY A 18 26.56 -7.04 -20.54
CA GLY A 18 26.97 -7.10 -21.95
C GLY A 18 25.87 -7.39 -22.96
N THR A 19 24.60 -7.55 -22.53
CA THR A 19 23.48 -7.87 -23.43
C THR A 19 22.96 -6.67 -24.25
N VAL A 20 23.31 -5.45 -23.84
CA VAL A 20 22.87 -4.19 -24.46
C VAL A 20 24.07 -3.45 -25.05
N LYS A 21 23.81 -2.65 -26.10
CA LYS A 21 24.81 -1.76 -26.73
C LYS A 21 24.20 -0.40 -27.04
N SER A 22 25.05 0.62 -27.01
CA SER A 22 24.69 1.99 -27.42
C SER A 22 24.67 2.15 -28.95
N SER A 23 24.01 3.21 -29.43
CA SER A 23 24.03 3.66 -30.82
C SER A 23 25.43 4.16 -31.20
N ARG A 24 25.77 4.07 -32.50
CA ARG A 24 27.09 4.52 -32.99
C ARG A 24 27.28 6.03 -32.85
N HIS A 25 26.20 6.78 -33.04
CA HIS A 25 26.16 8.23 -32.99
C HIS A 25 25.16 8.67 -31.91
N PRO A 26 25.40 9.81 -31.24
CA PRO A 26 24.44 10.36 -30.29
C PRO A 26 23.15 10.74 -31.03
N LEU A 27 22.02 10.51 -30.36
CA LEU A 27 20.69 10.95 -30.81
C LEU A 27 20.49 12.45 -30.54
N LEU A 28 21.10 12.92 -29.47
CA LEU A 28 21.09 14.31 -29.02
C LEU A 28 22.42 14.61 -28.34
N GLU A 29 23.00 15.76 -28.65
CA GLU A 29 24.22 16.24 -28.01
C GLU A 29 24.00 17.70 -27.61
N THR A 30 24.27 17.99 -26.35
CA THR A 30 24.19 19.33 -25.77
C THR A 30 25.53 19.66 -25.11
N SER A 31 25.67 20.87 -24.57
CA SER A 31 26.83 21.24 -23.77
C SER A 31 26.96 20.40 -22.48
N ARG A 32 25.88 19.76 -22.02
CA ARG A 32 25.79 19.05 -20.73
C ARG A 32 25.74 17.53 -20.87
N VAL A 33 25.14 17.01 -21.94
CA VAL A 33 24.88 15.57 -22.09
C VAL A 33 24.99 15.12 -23.54
N ALA A 34 25.49 13.90 -23.74
CA ALA A 34 25.33 13.16 -24.98
C ALA A 34 24.39 11.96 -24.74
N VAL A 35 23.32 11.87 -25.52
CA VAL A 35 22.30 10.81 -25.41
C VAL A 35 22.53 9.78 -26.49
N PHE A 36 22.59 8.50 -26.13
CA PHE A 36 22.73 7.38 -27.05
C PHE A 36 21.51 6.46 -26.95
N GLY A 37 21.03 5.97 -28.09
CA GLY A 37 20.00 4.93 -28.13
C GLY A 37 20.57 3.61 -27.64
N CYS A 38 19.78 2.81 -26.93
CA CYS A 38 20.14 1.51 -26.38
C CYS A 38 19.33 0.42 -27.07
N ARG A 39 19.97 -0.70 -27.38
CA ARG A 39 19.29 -1.89 -27.92
C ARG A 39 19.98 -3.17 -27.50
N PHE A 40 19.24 -4.27 -27.49
CA PHE A 40 19.82 -5.59 -27.32
C PHE A 40 20.81 -5.92 -28.44
N ARG A 41 21.85 -6.69 -28.11
CA ARG A 41 22.84 -7.14 -29.09
C ARG A 41 22.27 -8.19 -30.05
N GLU A 42 21.57 -9.16 -29.48
CA GLU A 42 21.08 -10.39 -30.14
C GLU A 42 19.56 -10.41 -30.35
N SER A 43 18.84 -9.34 -30.00
CA SER A 43 17.39 -9.21 -30.21
C SER A 43 17.03 -7.89 -30.87
N ARG A 44 15.90 -7.88 -31.58
CA ARG A 44 15.27 -6.67 -32.13
C ARG A 44 14.16 -6.13 -31.25
N ASP A 45 13.85 -6.79 -30.14
CA ASP A 45 12.82 -6.33 -29.22
C ASP A 45 13.20 -4.95 -28.67
N PRO A 46 12.22 -4.03 -28.56
CA PRO A 46 12.49 -2.72 -27.99
C PRO A 46 12.70 -2.80 -26.48
N MET A 47 13.59 -1.96 -25.97
CA MET A 47 13.78 -1.74 -24.53
C MET A 47 12.75 -0.76 -24.01
N LEU A 48 12.37 -0.85 -22.74
CA LEU A 48 11.54 0.18 -22.14
C LEU A 48 12.39 1.43 -21.83
N ALA A 49 13.58 1.24 -21.27
CA ALA A 49 14.61 2.29 -21.15
C ALA A 49 15.57 2.21 -22.36
N ALA A 50 15.13 2.73 -23.50
CA ALA A 50 15.84 2.62 -24.79
C ALA A 50 16.89 3.72 -25.05
N ALA A 51 17.28 4.50 -24.05
CA ALA A 51 18.32 5.51 -24.19
C ALA A 51 19.07 5.77 -22.88
N ILE A 52 20.32 6.19 -23.04
CA ILE A 52 21.24 6.52 -21.96
C ILE A 52 21.82 7.92 -22.18
N ALA A 53 21.79 8.74 -21.14
CA ALA A 53 22.48 10.02 -21.10
C ALA A 53 23.87 9.86 -20.48
N VAL A 54 24.86 10.49 -21.11
CA VAL A 54 26.23 10.57 -20.62
C VAL A 54 26.56 12.03 -20.33
N PRO A 55 26.71 12.43 -19.06
CA PRO A 55 27.14 13.78 -18.68
C PRO A 55 28.50 14.14 -19.27
N THR A 56 28.64 15.36 -19.78
CA THR A 56 29.92 15.90 -20.27
C THR A 56 30.85 16.30 -19.13
N THR A 57 30.30 16.51 -17.94
CA THR A 57 30.96 16.91 -16.69
C THR A 57 31.62 15.73 -15.95
N GLY A 58 31.43 14.49 -16.41
CA GLY A 58 32.14 13.29 -15.93
C GLY A 58 31.40 12.48 -14.86
N GLU A 59 30.19 12.88 -14.48
CA GLU A 59 29.30 12.08 -13.63
C GLU A 59 28.88 10.77 -14.32
N ALA A 60 28.31 9.86 -13.53
CA ALA A 60 27.87 8.56 -14.01
C ALA A 60 26.76 8.71 -15.07
N PRO A 61 26.80 7.89 -16.14
CA PRO A 61 25.67 7.76 -17.06
C PRO A 61 24.40 7.31 -16.34
N TYR A 62 23.26 7.68 -16.90
CA TYR A 62 21.94 7.29 -16.39
C TYR A 62 20.97 7.03 -17.56
N PRO A 63 20.05 6.06 -17.42
CA PRO A 63 19.00 5.84 -18.41
C PRO A 63 18.02 7.02 -18.40
N LEU A 64 17.40 7.30 -19.54
CA LEU A 64 16.33 8.30 -19.56
C LEU A 64 15.10 7.76 -18.81
N PRO A 65 14.44 8.61 -18.00
CA PRO A 65 13.27 8.20 -17.23
C PRO A 65 12.05 7.92 -18.13
N ASN A 66 11.21 6.97 -17.73
CA ASN A 66 10.05 6.55 -18.50
C ASN A 66 8.93 7.59 -18.55
N ASP A 67 8.74 8.36 -17.48
CA ASP A 67 7.65 9.33 -17.38
C ASP A 67 7.95 10.61 -18.19
N ARG A 68 9.17 11.16 -18.02
CA ARG A 68 9.59 12.44 -18.61
C ARG A 68 11.05 12.42 -19.07
N PRO A 69 11.36 11.76 -20.20
CA PRO A 69 12.73 11.46 -20.62
C PRO A 69 13.64 12.66 -20.85
N PHE A 70 13.07 13.84 -21.11
CA PHE A 70 13.82 15.04 -21.51
C PHE A 70 14.03 16.04 -20.38
N ASP A 71 13.31 15.92 -19.26
CA ASP A 71 13.38 16.85 -18.13
C ASP A 71 14.78 16.89 -17.51
N ASP A 72 15.48 15.74 -17.49
CA ASP A 72 16.80 15.58 -16.87
C ASP A 72 17.96 15.96 -17.78
N LEU A 73 17.69 16.44 -19.01
CA LEU A 73 18.73 16.76 -19.97
C LEU A 73 19.23 18.21 -19.87
N GLY A 74 18.62 19.01 -18.98
CA GLY A 74 19.01 20.40 -18.78
C GLY A 74 18.85 21.24 -20.05
N LEU A 75 17.81 20.96 -20.85
CA LEU A 75 17.55 21.63 -22.13
C LEU A 75 16.98 23.05 -21.96
N ASN A 76 16.50 23.39 -20.77
CA ASN A 76 15.98 24.73 -20.48
C ASN A 76 17.12 25.68 -20.09
N ASP A 77 17.08 26.89 -20.64
CA ASP A 77 18.13 27.92 -20.48
C ASP A 77 18.35 28.36 -19.03
N ASP A 78 17.34 28.21 -18.15
CA ASP A 78 17.41 28.58 -16.72
C ASP A 78 18.02 27.51 -15.80
N ALA A 79 18.53 26.39 -16.34
CA ALA A 79 19.05 25.29 -15.52
C ALA A 79 20.49 25.52 -15.02
N ALA A 80 20.75 26.66 -14.37
CA ALA A 80 22.05 26.96 -13.77
C ALA A 80 22.50 25.89 -12.74
N ASP A 81 21.54 25.25 -12.08
CA ASP A 81 21.74 24.19 -11.07
C ASP A 81 21.50 22.78 -11.62
N TRP A 82 21.63 22.56 -12.94
CA TRP A 82 21.49 21.22 -13.50
C TRP A 82 22.51 20.25 -12.90
N ARG A 83 22.04 19.06 -12.53
CA ARG A 83 22.86 17.93 -12.07
C ARG A 83 22.36 16.63 -12.68
N ALA A 84 23.27 15.73 -13.00
CA ALA A 84 22.92 14.36 -13.38
C ALA A 84 22.18 13.65 -12.22
N PRO A 85 21.10 12.91 -12.48
CA PRO A 85 20.42 12.10 -11.47
C PRO A 85 21.35 11.05 -10.87
N VAL A 86 21.26 10.84 -9.56
CA VAL A 86 21.97 9.74 -8.89
C VAL A 86 21.22 8.41 -9.07
N GLU A 87 21.88 7.29 -8.76
CA GLU A 87 21.30 5.94 -8.91
C GLU A 87 19.94 5.75 -8.25
N ALA A 88 19.79 6.26 -7.02
CA ALA A 88 18.52 6.20 -6.31
C ALA A 88 17.39 6.96 -7.04
N ASP A 89 17.71 8.04 -7.74
CA ASP A 89 16.74 8.87 -8.46
C ASP A 89 16.27 8.18 -9.74
N TRP A 90 17.21 7.77 -10.59
CA TRP A 90 16.86 7.20 -11.89
C TRP A 90 16.26 5.80 -11.75
N THR A 91 16.68 4.99 -10.75
CA THR A 91 16.14 3.62 -10.56
C THR A 91 14.63 3.62 -10.35
N ARG A 92 14.11 4.60 -9.58
CA ARG A 92 12.65 4.77 -9.42
C ARG A 92 11.99 5.20 -10.73
N ARG A 93 12.66 6.02 -11.53
CA ARG A 93 12.12 6.63 -12.75
C ARG A 93 12.24 5.76 -14.01
N VAL A 94 12.81 4.56 -13.92
CA VAL A 94 12.75 3.54 -14.98
C VAL A 94 11.84 2.35 -14.63
N ASN A 95 11.03 2.51 -13.58
CA ASN A 95 10.28 1.40 -12.97
C ASN A 95 8.81 1.31 -13.41
N ALA A 96 8.47 1.80 -14.61
CA ALA A 96 7.07 1.85 -15.07
C ALA A 96 6.35 0.48 -15.01
N ARG A 97 7.08 -0.62 -15.25
CA ARG A 97 6.56 -2.00 -15.16
C ARG A 97 6.00 -2.34 -13.78
N ASN A 98 6.80 -2.17 -12.74
CA ASN A 98 6.35 -2.51 -11.38
C ASN A 98 5.31 -1.51 -10.87
N CYS A 99 5.39 -0.24 -11.30
CA CYS A 99 4.39 0.77 -10.96
C CYS A 99 3.01 0.43 -11.55
N VAL A 100 2.92 0.04 -12.83
CA VAL A 100 1.61 -0.28 -13.44
C VAL A 100 0.96 -1.51 -12.82
N ILE A 101 1.75 -2.51 -12.38
CA ILE A 101 1.26 -3.67 -11.64
C ILE A 101 0.69 -3.25 -10.28
N ALA A 102 1.42 -2.41 -9.54
CA ALA A 102 0.95 -1.91 -8.25
C ALA A 102 -0.34 -1.08 -8.39
N LEU A 103 -0.46 -0.29 -9.46
CA LEU A 103 -1.67 0.47 -9.74
C LEU A 103 -2.86 -0.43 -10.11
N ASP A 104 -2.67 -1.48 -10.92
CA ASP A 104 -3.74 -2.45 -11.22
C ASP A 104 -4.31 -3.07 -9.94
N ALA A 105 -3.43 -3.46 -9.01
CA ALA A 105 -3.84 -3.97 -7.69
C ALA A 105 -4.55 -2.90 -6.85
N ALA A 106 -4.08 -1.65 -6.87
CA ALA A 106 -4.70 -0.56 -6.13
C ALA A 106 -6.11 -0.21 -6.66
N VAL A 107 -6.35 -0.35 -7.96
CA VAL A 107 -7.69 -0.22 -8.58
C VAL A 107 -8.64 -1.30 -8.06
N ASP A 108 -8.12 -2.47 -7.70
CA ASP A 108 -8.85 -3.55 -7.02
C ASP A 108 -8.86 -3.43 -5.49
N HIS A 109 -8.42 -2.30 -4.94
CA HIS A 109 -8.27 -2.08 -3.49
C HIS A 109 -7.38 -3.11 -2.79
N ALA A 110 -6.48 -3.75 -3.54
CA ALA A 110 -5.49 -4.67 -3.00
C ALA A 110 -4.21 -3.92 -2.62
N PRO A 111 -3.63 -4.18 -1.43
CA PRO A 111 -2.37 -3.56 -1.04
C PRO A 111 -1.25 -4.06 -1.96
N ALA A 112 -0.54 -3.13 -2.61
CA ALA A 112 0.59 -3.44 -3.47
C ALA A 112 1.61 -2.30 -3.47
N SER A 113 2.88 -2.66 -3.63
CA SER A 113 3.99 -1.72 -3.80
C SER A 113 4.86 -2.16 -4.96
N ALA A 114 5.32 -1.20 -5.76
CA ALA A 114 6.25 -1.48 -6.85
C ALA A 114 7.58 -2.00 -6.29
N LEU A 115 8.00 -3.19 -6.72
CA LEU A 115 9.33 -3.72 -6.41
C LEU A 115 10.42 -2.84 -7.06
N PRO A 116 11.64 -2.78 -6.50
CA PRO A 116 12.75 -2.07 -7.12
C PRO A 116 13.03 -2.59 -8.54
N TRP A 117 13.32 -1.67 -9.46
CA TRP A 117 13.72 -2.01 -10.83
C TRP A 117 14.97 -2.89 -10.84
N ARG A 118 14.98 -3.87 -11.75
CA ARG A 118 16.17 -4.69 -12.04
C ARG A 118 16.44 -4.73 -13.55
N PRO A 119 17.71 -4.82 -13.98
CA PRO A 119 18.05 -5.01 -15.40
C PRO A 119 17.40 -6.26 -16.03
N SER A 120 17.15 -7.29 -15.24
CA SER A 120 16.44 -8.52 -15.66
C SER A 120 15.02 -8.25 -16.14
N ASP A 121 14.39 -7.18 -15.67
CA ASP A 121 13.01 -6.84 -16.00
C ASP A 121 12.90 -6.29 -17.43
N GLU A 122 14.02 -5.84 -18.01
CA GLU A 122 14.10 -5.30 -19.37
C GLU A 122 14.41 -6.38 -20.42
N GLN A 123 14.80 -7.60 -20.04
CA GLN A 123 15.32 -8.62 -20.98
C GLN A 123 14.40 -8.84 -22.21
N PRO A 124 14.93 -9.26 -23.37
CA PRO A 124 14.13 -9.51 -24.58
C PRO A 124 12.84 -10.30 -24.30
N GLY A 125 11.71 -9.88 -24.87
CA GLY A 125 10.37 -10.40 -24.55
C GLY A 125 9.74 -9.89 -23.25
N TRP A 126 10.25 -8.80 -22.65
CA TRP A 126 9.72 -8.27 -21.38
C TRP A 126 8.22 -7.90 -21.46
N TRP A 127 7.77 -7.35 -22.58
CA TRP A 127 6.37 -6.96 -22.76
C TRP A 127 5.44 -8.16 -22.70
N ASP A 128 5.80 -9.22 -23.42
CA ASP A 128 5.03 -10.47 -23.41
C ASP A 128 5.06 -11.15 -22.05
N ARG A 129 6.20 -11.13 -21.34
CA ARG A 129 6.27 -11.64 -19.97
C ARG A 129 5.40 -10.85 -19.00
N LEU A 130 5.42 -9.51 -19.07
CA LEU A 130 4.57 -8.64 -18.27
C LEU A 130 3.09 -8.96 -18.52
N ARG A 131 2.69 -9.04 -19.80
CA ARG A 131 1.33 -9.36 -20.20
C ARG A 131 0.92 -10.77 -19.75
N ALA A 132 1.70 -11.79 -20.07
CA ALA A 132 1.37 -13.17 -19.72
C ALA A 132 1.33 -13.40 -18.20
N GLY A 133 2.18 -12.70 -17.44
CA GLY A 133 2.27 -12.83 -15.98
C GLY A 133 1.17 -12.08 -15.23
N HIS A 134 0.83 -10.85 -15.65
CA HIS A 134 -0.05 -9.96 -14.88
C HIS A 134 -1.37 -9.64 -15.58
N PHE A 135 -1.41 -9.70 -16.91
CA PHE A 135 -2.57 -9.36 -17.73
C PHE A 135 -2.88 -10.46 -18.76
N PRO A 136 -3.05 -11.73 -18.34
CA PRO A 136 -3.05 -12.88 -19.25
C PRO A 136 -4.18 -12.86 -20.29
N GLN A 137 -5.29 -12.18 -19.95
CA GLN A 137 -6.47 -12.03 -20.82
C GLN A 137 -6.39 -10.79 -21.72
N ALA A 138 -5.27 -10.05 -21.70
CA ALA A 138 -5.18 -8.82 -22.46
C ALA A 138 -5.03 -9.06 -23.96
N GLU A 139 -5.92 -8.43 -24.71
CA GLU A 139 -5.88 -8.28 -26.16
C GLU A 139 -5.04 -7.06 -26.52
N VAL A 140 -4.12 -7.23 -27.46
CA VAL A 140 -3.17 -6.17 -27.85
C VAL A 140 -3.64 -5.52 -29.15
N ALA A 141 -3.76 -4.19 -29.12
CA ALA A 141 -4.07 -3.38 -30.29
C ALA A 141 -3.08 -2.22 -30.44
N ALA A 142 -2.67 -1.93 -31.66
CA ALA A 142 -1.94 -0.70 -31.96
C ALA A 142 -2.94 0.45 -32.12
N CYS A 143 -2.67 1.57 -31.47
CA CYS A 143 -3.46 2.79 -31.56
C CYS A 143 -2.57 3.90 -32.14
N ALA A 144 -3.08 4.67 -33.09
CA ALA A 144 -2.37 5.81 -33.66
C ALA A 144 -2.48 7.05 -32.76
N THR A 145 -3.56 7.16 -31.98
CA THR A 145 -3.84 8.37 -31.18
C THR A 145 -4.44 8.05 -29.81
N TRP A 146 -4.34 9.00 -28.87
CA TRP A 146 -5.00 8.89 -27.56
C TRP A 146 -6.53 8.74 -27.62
N PRO A 147 -7.25 9.45 -28.49
CA PRO A 147 -8.68 9.19 -28.71
C PRO A 147 -8.98 7.73 -29.09
N GLU A 148 -8.16 7.09 -29.91
CA GLU A 148 -8.34 5.66 -30.24
C GLU A 148 -8.14 4.75 -29.03
N VAL A 149 -7.16 5.04 -28.16
CA VAL A 149 -6.97 4.32 -26.90
C VAL A 149 -8.21 4.46 -26.01
N VAL A 150 -8.68 5.70 -25.83
CA VAL A 150 -9.86 5.99 -25.00
C VAL A 150 -11.10 5.28 -25.54
N GLU A 151 -11.31 5.31 -26.84
CA GLU A 151 -12.45 4.66 -27.48
C GLU A 151 -12.36 3.13 -27.39
N ALA A 152 -11.18 2.54 -27.61
CA ALA A 152 -10.98 1.09 -27.49
C ALA A 152 -11.27 0.57 -26.08
N VAL A 153 -10.89 1.34 -25.05
CA VAL A 153 -11.19 1.04 -23.64
C VAL A 153 -12.67 1.27 -23.33
N ARG A 154 -13.26 2.37 -23.83
CA ARG A 154 -14.69 2.67 -23.67
C ARG A 154 -15.59 1.59 -24.29
N ALA A 155 -15.27 1.16 -25.50
CA ALA A 155 -16.01 0.16 -26.27
C ALA A 155 -16.01 -1.24 -25.63
N GLY A 156 -15.09 -1.53 -24.70
CA GLY A 156 -15.13 -2.76 -23.91
C GLY A 156 -16.22 -2.77 -22.83
N GLY A 157 -16.85 -1.62 -22.55
CA GLY A 157 -17.83 -1.48 -21.48
C GLY A 157 -17.21 -1.21 -20.10
N PRO A 158 -18.03 -0.98 -19.06
CA PRO A 158 -17.57 -0.74 -17.69
C PRO A 158 -16.55 -1.78 -17.24
N ASP A 159 -15.58 -1.37 -16.41
CA ASP A 159 -14.49 -2.20 -15.88
C ASP A 159 -13.54 -2.79 -16.93
N THR A 160 -13.61 -2.29 -18.16
CA THR A 160 -12.53 -2.46 -19.12
C THR A 160 -11.31 -1.69 -18.65
N ARG A 161 -10.17 -2.35 -18.68
CA ARG A 161 -8.87 -1.85 -18.26
C ARG A 161 -7.89 -1.95 -19.41
N GLY A 162 -6.78 -1.24 -19.28
CA GLY A 162 -5.72 -1.33 -20.26
C GLY A 162 -4.38 -0.93 -19.71
N VAL A 163 -3.32 -1.59 -20.19
CA VAL A 163 -1.95 -1.07 -20.08
C VAL A 163 -1.58 -0.48 -21.43
N VAL A 164 -1.29 0.81 -21.45
CA VAL A 164 -0.87 1.54 -22.64
C VAL A 164 0.64 1.67 -22.62
N TRP A 165 1.32 1.02 -23.55
CA TRP A 165 2.73 1.24 -23.80
C TRP A 165 2.90 2.38 -24.78
N VAL A 166 3.41 3.49 -24.26
CA VAL A 166 3.74 4.69 -25.01
C VAL A 166 5.17 4.54 -25.50
N ARG A 167 5.40 4.57 -26.81
CA ARG A 167 6.74 4.47 -27.39
C ARG A 167 7.13 5.82 -27.96
N ARG A 168 8.24 6.38 -27.48
CA ARG A 168 8.73 7.70 -27.90
C ARG A 168 9.91 7.57 -28.83
N GLU A 169 9.95 8.45 -29.83
CA GLU A 169 11.03 8.51 -30.79
C GLU A 169 11.67 9.89 -30.83
N LEU A 170 12.99 9.91 -31.02
CA LEU A 170 13.78 11.09 -31.31
C LEU A 170 14.60 10.82 -32.57
N ALA A 171 14.44 11.67 -33.58
CA ALA A 171 15.08 11.51 -34.88
C ALA A 171 14.84 10.11 -35.51
N GLY A 172 13.64 9.55 -35.33
CA GLY A 172 13.26 8.22 -35.84
C GLY A 172 13.89 7.03 -35.09
N VAL A 173 14.43 7.27 -33.90
CA VAL A 173 14.99 6.22 -33.03
C VAL A 173 14.21 6.19 -31.72
N GLU A 174 13.79 5.01 -31.29
CA GLU A 174 13.11 4.83 -30.00
C GLU A 174 14.05 5.19 -28.84
N VAL A 175 13.57 6.05 -27.94
CA VAL A 175 14.37 6.62 -26.84
C VAL A 175 13.91 6.09 -25.49
N THR A 176 12.62 6.00 -25.27
CA THR A 176 12.04 5.37 -24.08
C THR A 176 10.62 4.96 -24.38
N GLY A 177 10.11 4.00 -23.63
CA GLY A 177 8.68 3.84 -23.44
C GLY A 177 8.22 4.28 -22.06
N HIS A 178 6.91 4.46 -21.92
CA HIS A 178 6.18 4.57 -20.65
C HIS A 178 5.06 3.55 -20.61
N LEU A 179 4.62 3.18 -19.41
CA LEU A 179 3.43 2.35 -19.20
C LEU A 179 2.40 3.15 -18.41
N LEU A 180 1.27 3.40 -19.04
CA LEU A 180 0.12 4.06 -18.43
C LEU A 180 -1.01 3.05 -18.21
N TYR A 181 -1.86 3.33 -17.24
CA TYR A 181 -3.01 2.49 -16.93
C TYR A 181 -4.31 3.18 -17.34
N ALA A 182 -5.11 2.54 -18.18
CA ALA A 182 -6.43 3.00 -18.57
C ALA A 182 -7.51 2.23 -17.80
N HIS A 183 -8.54 2.91 -17.32
CA HIS A 183 -9.66 2.31 -16.62
C HIS A 183 -10.98 2.94 -17.07
N ASN A 184 -11.95 2.10 -17.45
CA ASN A 184 -13.32 2.49 -17.75
C ASN A 184 -14.18 2.36 -16.48
N ASN A 185 -14.46 3.48 -15.83
CA ASN A 185 -15.40 3.55 -14.71
C ASN A 185 -16.77 3.98 -15.24
N ASP A 186 -17.67 3.02 -15.46
CA ASP A 186 -19.07 3.26 -15.86
C ASP A 186 -19.24 4.13 -17.12
N GLY A 187 -18.35 3.94 -18.09
CA GLY A 187 -18.32 4.69 -19.34
C GLY A 187 -17.34 5.86 -19.32
N GLU A 188 -16.80 6.27 -18.18
CA GLU A 188 -15.77 7.29 -18.10
C GLU A 188 -14.38 6.66 -18.09
N VAL A 189 -13.57 6.97 -19.11
CA VAL A 189 -12.21 6.43 -19.23
C VAL A 189 -11.20 7.39 -18.62
N ALA A 190 -10.53 6.95 -17.57
CA ALA A 190 -9.37 7.64 -17.00
C ALA A 190 -8.08 6.96 -17.47
N VAL A 191 -7.05 7.77 -17.76
CA VAL A 191 -5.68 7.29 -17.99
C VAL A 191 -4.80 7.82 -16.88
N LEU A 192 -4.11 6.91 -16.21
CA LEU A 192 -3.36 7.14 -14.98
C LEU A 192 -1.88 6.87 -15.22
N ASP A 193 -1.04 7.74 -14.64
CA ASP A 193 0.40 7.54 -14.58
C ASP A 193 0.75 6.91 -13.24
N ALA A 194 1.04 5.60 -13.27
CA ALA A 194 1.35 4.82 -12.08
C ALA A 194 2.66 5.25 -11.39
N MET A 195 3.59 5.85 -12.13
CA MET A 195 4.84 6.33 -11.54
C MET A 195 4.64 7.63 -10.76
N ARG A 196 3.65 8.44 -11.18
CA ARG A 196 3.36 9.75 -10.59
C ARG A 196 2.19 9.72 -9.61
N GLY A 197 1.34 8.70 -9.67
CA GLY A 197 0.13 8.60 -8.85
C GLY A 197 -0.94 9.63 -9.24
N THR A 198 -0.93 10.10 -10.49
CA THR A 198 -1.84 11.15 -10.98
C THR A 198 -2.50 10.74 -12.30
N LEU A 199 -3.45 11.54 -12.79
CA LEU A 199 -3.86 11.48 -14.20
C LEU A 199 -2.63 11.64 -15.10
N ALA A 200 -2.60 10.86 -16.17
CA ALA A 200 -1.52 10.89 -17.13
C ALA A 200 -1.55 12.16 -17.97
N HIS A 201 -0.36 12.67 -18.31
CA HIS A 201 -0.24 13.65 -19.37
C HIS A 201 -0.22 12.93 -20.72
N LEU A 202 -1.28 13.12 -21.50
CA LEU A 202 -1.44 12.48 -22.82
C LEU A 202 -0.64 13.24 -23.86
N GLU A 203 0.65 12.96 -23.91
CA GLU A 203 1.59 13.59 -24.83
C GLU A 203 1.25 13.30 -26.31
N THR A 204 1.38 14.31 -27.16
CA THR A 204 1.17 14.18 -28.62
C THR A 204 2.43 14.47 -29.42
N ALA A 205 3.45 15.05 -28.79
CA ALA A 205 4.76 15.31 -29.39
C ALA A 205 5.74 14.18 -29.09
N ALA A 206 6.65 13.89 -30.03
CA ALA A 206 7.64 12.80 -29.93
C ALA A 206 7.05 11.38 -29.72
N LEU A 207 5.76 11.21 -29.98
CA LEU A 207 5.06 9.92 -29.92
C LEU A 207 5.35 9.13 -31.21
N GLY A 208 5.96 7.95 -31.07
CA GLY A 208 6.18 7.00 -32.16
C GLY A 208 4.99 6.06 -32.34
N SER A 209 4.56 5.39 -31.27
CA SER A 209 3.38 4.51 -31.30
C SER A 209 2.74 4.31 -29.93
N LEU A 210 1.45 3.95 -29.91
CA LEU A 210 0.74 3.50 -28.72
C LEU A 210 0.34 2.04 -28.91
N LEU A 211 0.65 1.21 -27.93
CA LEU A 211 0.21 -0.18 -27.89
C LEU A 211 -0.66 -0.39 -26.66
N LEU A 212 -1.93 -0.72 -26.86
CA LEU A 212 -2.90 -0.97 -25.81
C LEU A 212 -3.01 -2.48 -25.58
N ALA A 213 -2.67 -2.94 -24.38
CA ALA A 213 -3.06 -4.25 -23.87
C ALA A 213 -4.36 -4.10 -23.06
N ARG A 214 -5.50 -4.30 -23.72
CA ARG A 214 -6.84 -4.15 -23.15
C ARG A 214 -7.33 -5.46 -22.56
N PHE A 215 -7.88 -5.42 -21.36
CA PHE A 215 -8.50 -6.57 -20.71
C PHE A 215 -9.76 -6.13 -19.96
N HIS A 216 -10.62 -7.09 -19.64
CA HIS A 216 -11.81 -6.83 -18.85
C HIS A 216 -11.69 -7.59 -17.53
N ARG A 217 -11.83 -6.86 -16.41
CA ARG A 217 -11.87 -7.45 -15.08
C ARG A 217 -13.03 -6.78 -14.33
N PRO A 218 -14.23 -7.38 -14.36
CA PRO A 218 -15.39 -6.79 -13.72
C PRO A 218 -15.10 -6.61 -12.24
N ARG A 219 -15.51 -5.46 -11.68
CA ARG A 219 -15.59 -5.34 -10.24
C ARG A 219 -16.58 -6.42 -9.76
N PRO A 220 -16.28 -7.12 -8.65
CA PRO A 220 -17.24 -8.05 -8.08
C PRO A 220 -18.57 -7.30 -7.87
N ASP A 221 -19.68 -7.93 -8.28
CA ASP A 221 -21.01 -7.35 -8.09
C ASP A 221 -21.17 -7.01 -6.61
N VAL A 222 -21.45 -5.73 -6.38
CA VAL A 222 -21.47 -5.11 -5.06
C VAL A 222 -22.80 -5.39 -4.36
N SER A 223 -23.77 -5.97 -5.07
CA SER A 223 -24.98 -6.48 -4.45
C SER A 223 -24.62 -7.69 -3.58
N GLU A 224 -24.56 -7.41 -2.27
CA GLU A 224 -24.34 -8.35 -1.16
C GLU A 224 -22.93 -8.96 -1.13
N LEU A 225 -22.02 -8.30 -0.39
CA LEU A 225 -20.88 -9.02 0.17
C LEU A 225 -21.43 -10.13 1.09
N ASP A 226 -21.62 -11.31 0.50
CA ASP A 226 -22.14 -12.48 1.21
C ASP A 226 -21.20 -12.87 2.35
N TYR A 227 -21.72 -13.69 3.27
CA TYR A 227 -20.95 -14.14 4.44
C TYR A 227 -19.58 -14.73 4.04
N ALA A 228 -19.52 -15.55 3.00
CA ALA A 228 -18.28 -16.20 2.59
C ALA A 228 -17.27 -15.21 2.00
N ALA A 229 -17.73 -14.22 1.25
CA ALA A 229 -16.92 -13.14 0.72
C ALA A 229 -16.42 -12.21 1.83
N ALA A 230 -17.25 -11.95 2.84
CA ALA A 230 -16.87 -11.17 4.02
C ALA A 230 -15.79 -11.86 4.85
N VAL A 231 -15.92 -13.17 5.09
CA VAL A 231 -14.89 -13.97 5.76
C VAL A 231 -13.58 -13.94 4.98
N ARG A 232 -13.62 -14.18 3.65
CA ARG A 232 -12.40 -14.10 2.83
C ARG A 232 -11.77 -12.70 2.83
N ALA A 233 -12.58 -11.65 2.86
CA ALA A 233 -12.08 -10.27 2.94
C ALA A 233 -11.43 -9.99 4.29
N ALA A 234 -12.03 -10.47 5.38
CA ALA A 234 -11.46 -10.41 6.72
C ALA A 234 -10.12 -11.16 6.81
N GLU A 235 -10.06 -12.41 6.36
CA GLU A 235 -8.83 -13.23 6.38
C GLU A 235 -7.70 -12.58 5.57
N ARG A 236 -8.01 -12.04 4.37
CA ARG A 236 -7.01 -11.31 3.57
C ARG A 236 -6.50 -10.06 4.28
N HIS A 237 -7.39 -9.32 4.94
CA HIS A 237 -7.01 -8.13 5.68
C HIS A 237 -6.11 -8.49 6.88
N LEU A 238 -6.49 -9.52 7.64
CA LEU A 238 -5.69 -9.99 8.78
C LEU A 238 -4.32 -10.52 8.32
N ALA A 239 -4.26 -11.28 7.22
CA ALA A 239 -3.01 -11.74 6.64
C ALA A 239 -2.10 -10.59 6.17
N GLY A 240 -2.70 -9.54 5.60
CA GLY A 240 -1.96 -8.34 5.20
C GLY A 240 -1.42 -7.54 6.39
N ALA A 241 -2.19 -7.43 7.47
CA ALA A 241 -1.83 -6.63 8.64
C ALA A 241 -0.90 -7.37 9.62
N TYR A 242 -1.08 -8.68 9.80
CA TYR A 242 -0.46 -9.48 10.86
C TYR A 242 0.23 -10.75 10.35
N GLY A 243 0.30 -10.98 9.05
CA GLY A 243 0.75 -12.26 8.50
C GLY A 243 -0.12 -13.41 9.00
N ASP A 244 0.49 -14.53 9.36
CA ASP A 244 -0.23 -15.72 9.84
C ASP A 244 -0.57 -15.67 11.34
N GLU A 245 -0.31 -14.58 12.06
CA GLU A 245 -0.43 -14.53 13.52
C GLU A 245 -1.89 -14.46 14.01
N VAL A 246 -2.79 -13.88 13.22
CA VAL A 246 -4.17 -13.54 13.64
C VAL A 246 -5.21 -14.32 12.83
N VAL A 247 -6.27 -14.74 13.50
CA VAL A 247 -7.38 -15.53 12.94
C VAL A 247 -8.73 -15.03 13.42
N LEU A 248 -9.78 -15.35 12.64
CA LEU A 248 -11.17 -15.12 13.05
C LEU A 248 -11.60 -16.10 14.13
N VAL A 249 -12.44 -15.63 15.05
CA VAL A 249 -13.01 -16.41 16.14
C VAL A 249 -14.49 -16.68 15.85
N ASP A 250 -14.80 -17.94 15.55
CA ASP A 250 -16.17 -18.43 15.29
C ASP A 250 -16.98 -17.48 14.38
N PRO A 251 -16.50 -17.18 13.15
CA PRO A 251 -17.27 -16.35 12.22
C PRO A 251 -18.59 -17.05 11.88
N SER A 252 -19.67 -16.28 11.78
CA SER A 252 -21.01 -16.80 11.52
C SER A 252 -21.83 -15.82 10.67
N PRO A 253 -22.83 -16.29 9.90
CA PRO A 253 -23.84 -15.42 9.30
C PRO A 253 -24.52 -14.48 10.30
N GLU A 254 -24.58 -14.86 11.58
CA GLU A 254 -25.12 -14.01 12.65
C GLU A 254 -24.29 -12.74 12.90
N ASP A 255 -23.08 -12.62 12.37
CA ASP A 255 -22.19 -11.46 12.50
C ASP A 255 -22.58 -10.28 11.59
N GLU A 256 -23.62 -10.46 10.76
CA GLU A 256 -24.10 -9.45 9.82
C GLU A 256 -24.63 -8.20 10.54
N LEU A 257 -24.34 -7.05 9.94
CA LEU A 257 -24.86 -5.73 10.27
C LEU A 257 -25.54 -5.12 9.03
N SER A 258 -26.19 -3.97 9.19
CA SER A 258 -26.87 -3.28 8.09
C SER A 258 -25.87 -2.86 7.00
N SER A 259 -24.73 -2.32 7.42
CA SER A 259 -23.69 -1.71 6.58
C SER A 259 -22.46 -2.60 6.39
N GLY A 260 -22.38 -3.77 7.04
CA GLY A 260 -21.20 -4.63 7.02
C GLY A 260 -21.33 -5.93 7.82
N TRP A 261 -20.19 -6.40 8.30
CA TRP A 261 -20.03 -7.58 9.14
C TRP A 261 -19.11 -7.24 10.32
N LEU A 262 -19.39 -7.75 11.51
CA LEU A 262 -18.52 -7.63 12.68
C LEU A 262 -17.96 -9.00 13.07
N PHE A 263 -16.68 -9.23 12.80
CA PHE A 263 -15.99 -10.44 13.22
C PHE A 263 -15.13 -10.18 14.45
N ALA A 264 -15.08 -11.18 15.33
CA ALA A 264 -14.05 -11.26 16.36
C ALA A 264 -12.79 -11.92 15.78
N CYS A 265 -11.62 -11.47 16.21
CA CYS A 265 -10.33 -12.06 15.84
C CYS A 265 -9.41 -12.16 17.07
N THR A 266 -8.43 -13.06 16.99
CA THR A 266 -7.44 -13.27 18.06
C THR A 266 -6.14 -13.81 17.47
N THR A 267 -5.08 -13.85 18.28
CA THR A 267 -3.84 -14.51 17.86
C THR A 267 -3.99 -16.03 17.89
N ARG A 268 -3.34 -16.72 16.97
CA ARG A 268 -3.26 -18.20 16.99
C ARG A 268 -2.61 -18.70 18.28
N ALA A 269 -1.62 -17.97 18.79
CA ALA A 269 -0.94 -18.29 20.04
C ALA A 269 -1.95 -18.33 21.20
N PHE A 270 -2.74 -17.28 21.39
CA PHE A 270 -3.78 -17.24 22.41
C PHE A 270 -4.83 -18.34 22.22
N GLN A 271 -5.29 -18.57 20.99
CA GLN A 271 -6.27 -19.63 20.73
C GLN A 271 -5.74 -21.02 21.11
N SER A 272 -4.44 -21.24 21.00
CA SER A 272 -3.79 -22.51 21.35
C SER A 272 -3.45 -22.65 22.84
N SER A 273 -3.03 -21.56 23.48
CA SER A 273 -2.48 -21.58 24.84
C SER A 273 -3.46 -21.13 25.92
N GLY A 274 -4.42 -20.27 25.55
CA GLY A 274 -5.24 -19.49 26.49
C GLY A 274 -4.45 -18.45 27.29
N ASP A 275 -3.18 -18.21 26.95
CA ASP A 275 -2.31 -17.29 27.67
C ASP A 275 -2.60 -15.84 27.29
N LEU A 276 -3.15 -15.08 28.24
CA LEU A 276 -3.52 -13.68 28.07
C LEU A 276 -2.40 -12.78 27.56
N ARG A 277 -1.13 -13.18 27.70
CA ARG A 277 0.02 -12.43 27.17
C ARG A 277 0.06 -12.42 25.64
N ASP A 278 -0.55 -13.43 25.03
CA ASP A 278 -0.64 -13.58 23.58
C ASP A 278 -1.91 -12.94 23.00
N GLN A 279 -2.82 -12.44 23.83
CA GLN A 279 -4.12 -11.94 23.37
C GLN A 279 -4.00 -10.60 22.64
N MET A 280 -4.93 -10.36 21.71
CA MET A 280 -5.08 -9.09 20.99
C MET A 280 -5.82 -8.05 21.84
N LEU A 281 -5.43 -6.78 21.66
CA LEU A 281 -6.21 -5.65 22.16
C LEU A 281 -7.35 -5.29 21.18
N ASP A 282 -7.02 -5.25 19.89
CA ASP A 282 -7.90 -4.85 18.79
C ASP A 282 -8.53 -6.08 18.12
N ALA A 283 -9.28 -6.84 18.91
CA ALA A 283 -9.85 -8.15 18.55
C ALA A 283 -11.17 -8.08 17.75
N ALA A 284 -11.53 -6.92 17.21
CA ALA A 284 -12.77 -6.68 16.47
C ALA A 284 -12.45 -6.13 15.10
N LEU A 285 -12.96 -6.79 14.07
CA LEU A 285 -12.78 -6.40 12.68
C LEU A 285 -14.13 -6.17 12.02
N VAL A 286 -14.34 -4.95 11.51
CA VAL A 286 -15.49 -4.62 10.69
C VAL A 286 -15.14 -4.82 9.22
N VAL A 287 -15.98 -5.55 8.49
CA VAL A 287 -15.89 -5.71 7.03
C VAL A 287 -17.06 -4.99 6.39
N PRO A 288 -16.84 -3.83 5.76
CA PRO A 288 -17.90 -3.09 5.08
C PRO A 288 -18.50 -3.88 3.91
N LYS A 289 -19.81 -3.78 3.72
CA LYS A 289 -20.46 -4.23 2.47
C LYS A 289 -20.11 -3.33 1.28
N ASN A 290 -19.69 -2.09 1.56
CA ASN A 290 -19.20 -1.17 0.54
C ASN A 290 -17.76 -1.56 0.11
N PRO A 291 -17.53 -1.92 -1.16
CA PRO A 291 -16.28 -2.48 -1.66
C PRO A 291 -15.17 -1.42 -1.77
N GLY A 292 -15.53 -0.13 -1.76
CA GLY A 292 -14.57 0.96 -1.71
C GLY A 292 -14.00 1.22 -0.31
N ARG A 293 -14.44 0.46 0.71
CA ARG A 293 -13.94 0.57 2.08
C ARG A 293 -13.23 -0.71 2.49
N THR A 294 -11.98 -0.56 2.93
CA THR A 294 -11.20 -1.65 3.50
C THR A 294 -11.77 -2.06 4.86
N PRO A 295 -11.60 -3.33 5.26
CA PRO A 295 -11.86 -3.73 6.64
C PRO A 295 -11.06 -2.87 7.64
N PHE A 296 -11.60 -2.69 8.84
CA PHE A 296 -11.00 -1.81 9.85
C PHE A 296 -11.32 -2.26 11.28
N ALA A 297 -10.47 -1.88 12.23
CA ALA A 297 -10.66 -2.14 13.67
C ALA A 297 -11.55 -1.09 14.34
N LEU A 298 -12.12 -1.44 15.50
CA LEU A 298 -12.91 -0.50 16.31
C LEU A 298 -12.04 0.27 17.30
N PRO A 299 -12.38 1.53 17.63
CA PRO A 299 -11.67 2.28 18.67
C PRO A 299 -11.89 1.64 20.05
N ASN A 300 -10.82 1.47 20.82
CA ASN A 300 -10.89 0.82 22.13
C ASN A 300 -11.70 1.61 23.17
N ALA A 301 -11.73 2.94 23.08
CA ALA A 301 -12.48 3.82 23.99
C ALA A 301 -13.98 3.52 23.97
N ASP A 302 -14.60 3.67 22.80
CA ASP A 302 -16.03 3.50 22.58
C ASP A 302 -16.29 2.63 21.34
N PRO A 303 -16.01 1.31 21.38
CA PRO A 303 -16.13 0.46 20.21
C PRO A 303 -17.58 0.31 19.77
N TRP A 304 -18.50 0.15 20.71
CA TRP A 304 -19.89 -0.18 20.44
C TRP A 304 -20.72 1.06 20.06
N GLY A 305 -20.50 2.20 20.72
CA GLY A 305 -21.13 3.46 20.33
C GLY A 305 -20.62 3.96 18.99
N TRP A 306 -19.32 3.76 18.69
CA TRP A 306 -18.79 4.03 17.35
C TRP A 306 -19.41 3.09 16.30
N LEU A 307 -19.44 1.78 16.56
CA LEU A 307 -20.00 0.80 15.62
C LEU A 307 -21.48 1.08 15.31
N SER A 308 -22.28 1.39 16.32
CA SER A 308 -23.71 1.66 16.15
C SER A 308 -23.95 2.89 15.25
N ARG A 309 -23.15 3.94 15.40
CA ARG A 309 -23.24 5.14 14.56
C ARG A 309 -22.78 4.88 13.13
N TRP A 310 -21.72 4.08 12.99
CA TRP A 310 -21.22 3.67 11.68
C TRP A 310 -22.26 2.83 10.93
N ASP A 311 -22.86 1.85 11.61
CA ASP A 311 -23.88 0.98 10.99
C ASP A 311 -25.13 1.75 10.60
N ALA A 312 -25.46 2.82 11.34
CA ALA A 312 -26.54 3.76 11.03
C ALA A 312 -26.20 4.75 9.89
N GLY A 313 -24.97 4.75 9.37
CA GLY A 313 -24.55 5.58 8.23
C GLY A 313 -24.15 7.03 8.59
N GLU A 314 -23.73 7.29 9.83
CA GLU A 314 -23.23 8.62 10.22
C GLU A 314 -21.97 9.00 9.42
N ALA A 315 -21.95 10.20 8.82
CA ALA A 315 -20.90 10.62 7.88
C ALA A 315 -19.63 11.14 8.58
N ASP A 316 -19.76 11.71 9.78
CA ASP A 316 -18.70 12.46 10.47
C ASP A 316 -18.10 11.69 11.65
N LEU A 317 -17.76 10.42 11.43
CA LEU A 317 -17.09 9.60 12.44
C LEU A 317 -15.57 9.80 12.40
N PRO A 318 -14.89 9.77 13.57
CA PRO A 318 -13.44 9.69 13.61
C PRO A 318 -12.94 8.50 12.78
N ALA A 319 -11.81 8.69 12.10
CA ALA A 319 -11.18 7.62 11.33
C ALA A 319 -10.91 6.40 12.24
N PRO A 320 -11.12 5.18 11.74
CA PRO A 320 -10.83 3.98 12.51
C PRO A 320 -9.33 3.90 12.83
N PRO A 321 -8.95 3.30 13.97
CA PRO A 321 -7.56 3.14 14.34
C PRO A 321 -6.81 2.27 13.33
N ALA A 322 -5.51 2.56 13.16
CA ALA A 322 -4.61 1.68 12.44
C ALA A 322 -4.33 0.40 13.26
N PRO A 323 -4.05 -0.75 12.62
CA PRO A 323 -3.68 -1.98 13.31
C PRO A 323 -2.50 -1.79 14.28
N GLY A 324 -2.65 -2.21 15.54
CA GLY A 324 -1.58 -2.30 16.52
C GLY A 324 -0.74 -3.59 16.39
N PRO A 325 0.11 -3.93 17.36
CA PRO A 325 0.72 -5.26 17.45
C PRO A 325 -0.32 -6.34 17.72
N ALA A 326 -0.17 -7.53 17.13
CA ALA A 326 -1.07 -8.66 17.36
C ALA A 326 -1.11 -9.05 18.85
N ALA A 327 0.04 -9.37 19.45
CA ALA A 327 0.16 -9.52 20.91
C ALA A 327 0.61 -8.18 21.53
N TRP A 328 -0.32 -7.47 22.15
CA TRP A 328 -0.09 -6.08 22.58
C TRP A 328 0.79 -5.95 23.83
N LEU A 329 0.78 -6.95 24.71
CA LEU A 329 1.27 -6.81 26.09
C LEU A 329 2.79 -6.61 26.15
N ALA A 330 3.56 -7.52 25.56
CA ALA A 330 5.03 -7.45 25.57
C ALA A 330 5.61 -6.14 25.00
N PRO A 331 5.21 -5.68 23.78
CA PRO A 331 5.72 -4.42 23.24
C PRO A 331 5.29 -3.19 24.06
N THR A 332 4.13 -3.26 24.74
CA THR A 332 3.67 -2.18 25.62
C THR A 332 4.50 -2.12 26.91
N LEU A 333 4.71 -3.27 27.56
CA LEU A 333 5.46 -3.34 28.82
C LEU A 333 6.94 -2.97 28.64
N ALA A 334 7.54 -3.31 27.49
CA ALA A 334 8.90 -2.90 27.15
C ALA A 334 9.09 -1.36 27.18
N ARG A 335 8.01 -0.59 27.06
CA ARG A 335 8.01 0.88 27.12
C ARG A 335 7.63 1.43 28.50
N LEU A 336 6.88 0.67 29.30
CA LEU A 336 6.37 1.11 30.59
C LEU A 336 7.33 0.79 31.74
N GLY A 337 8.00 -0.37 31.69
CA GLY A 337 8.92 -0.82 32.73
C GLY A 337 8.71 -2.28 33.12
N ASP A 338 9.43 -2.72 34.14
CA ASP A 338 9.38 -4.10 34.61
C ASP A 338 8.06 -4.36 35.33
N VAL A 339 7.34 -5.42 34.93
CA VAL A 339 6.14 -5.86 35.65
C VAL A 339 6.53 -6.34 37.03
N THR A 340 5.89 -5.77 38.04
CA THR A 340 6.08 -6.16 39.44
C THR A 340 5.00 -7.12 39.90
N GLU A 341 3.76 -6.93 39.45
CA GLU A 341 2.61 -7.73 39.85
C GLU A 341 1.48 -7.60 38.82
N ALA A 342 0.64 -8.63 38.72
CA ALA A 342 -0.60 -8.57 37.95
C ALA A 342 -1.75 -9.17 38.75
N THR A 343 -2.91 -8.50 38.74
CA THR A 343 -4.13 -8.95 39.41
C THR A 343 -5.30 -8.92 38.44
N SER A 344 -6.36 -9.68 38.74
CA SER A 344 -7.56 -9.75 37.91
C SER A 344 -8.80 -9.50 38.76
N HIS A 345 -9.69 -8.68 38.24
CA HIS A 345 -10.93 -8.25 38.88
C HIS A 345 -12.08 -8.34 37.88
N THR A 346 -13.32 -8.41 38.38
CA THR A 346 -14.52 -8.40 37.53
C THR A 346 -15.29 -7.08 37.61
N ARG A 347 -14.97 -6.22 38.59
CA ARG A 347 -15.64 -4.94 38.82
C ARG A 347 -14.64 -3.85 39.14
N TRP A 348 -14.97 -2.62 38.73
CA TRP A 348 -14.16 -1.44 39.05
C TRP A 348 -14.06 -1.16 40.54
N SER A 349 -15.09 -1.50 41.33
CA SER A 349 -15.04 -1.38 42.79
C SER A 349 -13.87 -2.13 43.41
N ASP A 350 -13.53 -3.30 42.86
CA ASP A 350 -12.49 -4.18 43.39
C ASP A 350 -11.09 -3.68 42.99
N VAL A 351 -10.98 -3.13 41.77
CA VAL A 351 -9.77 -2.42 41.32
C VAL A 351 -9.50 -1.21 42.22
N LEU A 352 -10.52 -0.39 42.48
CA LEU A 352 -10.38 0.78 43.36
C LEU A 352 -9.96 0.35 44.78
N ALA A 353 -10.55 -0.71 45.31
CA ALA A 353 -10.18 -1.26 46.61
C ALA A 353 -8.72 -1.77 46.64
N ASP A 354 -8.26 -2.50 45.61
CA ASP A 354 -6.88 -2.97 45.49
C ASP A 354 -5.90 -1.79 45.56
N PHE A 355 -6.14 -0.72 44.78
CA PHE A 355 -5.32 0.48 44.78
C PHE A 355 -5.27 1.22 46.13
N THR A 356 -6.32 1.14 46.96
CA THR A 356 -6.28 1.78 48.30
C THR A 356 -5.21 1.20 49.21
N THR A 357 -4.87 -0.09 49.02
CA THR A 357 -3.85 -0.79 49.80
C THR A 357 -2.42 -0.54 49.32
N ARG A 358 -2.27 0.10 48.15
CA ARG A 358 -0.98 0.33 47.49
C ARG A 358 -0.32 1.63 47.97
N PRO A 359 1.02 1.71 47.98
CA PRO A 359 1.75 2.94 48.25
C PRO A 359 1.40 4.07 47.27
N VAL A 360 1.48 5.32 47.74
CA VAL A 360 1.41 6.49 46.86
C VAL A 360 2.55 6.44 45.86
N GLY A 361 2.24 6.71 44.59
CA GLY A 361 3.18 6.62 43.47
C GLY A 361 3.13 5.30 42.71
N THR A 362 2.43 4.27 43.20
CA THR A 362 2.23 3.02 42.44
C THR A 362 1.55 3.31 41.11
N ALA A 363 2.19 2.85 40.03
CA ALA A 363 1.70 2.95 38.66
C ALA A 363 1.25 1.57 38.16
N ALA A 364 0.18 1.56 37.36
CA ALA A 364 -0.28 0.38 36.68
C ALA A 364 -0.91 0.73 35.33
N VAL A 365 -1.05 -0.27 34.47
CA VAL A 365 -1.97 -0.24 33.34
C VAL A 365 -3.12 -1.18 33.63
N ILE A 366 -4.35 -0.71 33.42
CA ILE A 366 -5.57 -1.47 33.57
C ILE A 366 -6.04 -1.87 32.19
N TRP A 367 -6.06 -3.17 31.91
CA TRP A 367 -6.62 -3.75 30.72
C TRP A 367 -8.08 -4.17 30.97
N ILE A 368 -8.99 -3.43 30.35
CA ILE A 368 -10.43 -3.68 30.35
C ILE A 368 -10.73 -4.62 29.18
N ARG A 369 -11.33 -5.78 29.46
CA ARG A 369 -11.75 -6.74 28.44
C ARG A 369 -13.25 -6.62 28.22
N ARG A 370 -13.68 -6.67 26.96
CA ARG A 370 -15.08 -6.52 26.56
C ARG A 370 -15.46 -7.59 25.55
N HIS A 371 -16.71 -8.02 25.63
CA HIS A 371 -17.28 -8.98 24.68
C HIS A 371 -18.18 -8.28 23.66
N ASP A 372 -18.25 -8.85 22.47
CA ASP A 372 -19.27 -8.48 21.49
C ASP A 372 -20.65 -9.05 21.85
N ARG A 373 -21.65 -8.75 21.01
CA ARG A 373 -23.04 -9.22 21.19
C ARG A 373 -23.21 -10.75 21.14
N ARG A 374 -22.22 -11.50 20.63
CA ARG A 374 -22.21 -12.96 20.61
C ARG A 374 -21.43 -13.55 21.79
N GLY A 375 -20.89 -12.70 22.67
CA GLY A 375 -20.15 -13.11 23.87
C GLY A 375 -18.68 -13.46 23.60
N ARG A 376 -18.15 -13.17 22.41
CA ARG A 376 -16.73 -13.35 22.09
C ARG A 376 -15.94 -12.17 22.62
N GLU A 377 -14.74 -12.38 23.11
CA GLU A 377 -13.83 -11.27 23.41
C GLU A 377 -13.39 -10.61 22.12
N SER A 378 -13.70 -9.32 21.98
CA SER A 378 -13.53 -8.61 20.72
C SER A 378 -12.88 -7.25 20.87
N VAL A 379 -12.88 -6.62 22.05
CA VAL A 379 -12.15 -5.35 22.23
C VAL A 379 -11.58 -5.26 23.65
N GLY A 380 -10.30 -4.95 23.75
CA GLY A 380 -9.65 -4.52 24.98
C GLY A 380 -9.46 -3.01 25.02
N HIS A 381 -9.37 -2.42 26.21
CA HIS A 381 -9.02 -1.01 26.40
C HIS A 381 -7.96 -0.87 27.49
N LEU A 382 -6.98 0.00 27.30
CA LEU A 382 -5.91 0.26 28.27
C LEU A 382 -6.07 1.63 28.93
N VAL A 383 -6.16 1.64 30.26
CA VAL A 383 -6.20 2.87 31.07
C VAL A 383 -4.96 2.93 31.94
N ASN A 384 -4.24 4.05 31.93
CA ASN A 384 -3.15 4.27 32.86
C ASN A 384 -3.70 4.63 34.23
N ALA A 385 -3.15 4.05 35.27
CA ALA A 385 -3.57 4.21 36.64
C ALA A 385 -2.41 4.61 37.53
N ARG A 386 -2.61 5.60 38.40
CA ARG A 386 -1.61 6.02 39.37
C ARG A 386 -2.24 6.27 40.74
N ARG A 387 -1.68 5.65 41.77
CA ARG A 387 -2.03 5.96 43.16
C ARG A 387 -1.45 7.33 43.54
N VAL A 388 -2.31 8.27 43.90
CA VAL A 388 -1.96 9.62 44.41
C VAL A 388 -2.58 9.82 45.78
N GLU A 389 -2.12 10.73 46.64
CA GLU A 389 -2.60 10.85 48.03
C GLU A 389 -4.14 10.82 48.18
N GLY A 390 -4.86 11.54 47.30
CA GLY A 390 -6.33 11.63 47.30
C GLY A 390 -7.09 10.45 46.68
N GLY A 391 -6.43 9.42 46.16
CA GLY A 391 -7.08 8.24 45.58
C GLY A 391 -6.37 7.69 44.34
N LEU A 392 -7.16 7.32 43.33
CA LEU A 392 -6.68 6.78 42.07
C LEU A 392 -6.88 7.80 40.96
N GLU A 393 -5.81 8.14 40.25
CA GLU A 393 -5.89 8.87 38.99
C GLU A 393 -5.94 7.88 37.84
N LEU A 394 -6.90 8.07 36.94
CA LEU A 394 -7.11 7.28 35.73
C LEU A 394 -6.98 8.17 34.51
N ALA A 395 -6.19 7.72 33.52
CA ALA A 395 -5.98 8.45 32.28
C ALA A 395 -6.08 7.50 31.07
N ASP A 396 -7.01 7.82 30.18
CA ASP A 396 -7.08 7.22 28.84
C ASP A 396 -6.15 8.02 27.92
N GLY A 397 -5.12 7.36 27.39
CA GLY A 397 -4.14 8.00 26.50
C GLY A 397 -4.68 8.31 25.11
N THR A 398 -5.90 7.86 24.79
CA THR A 398 -6.53 8.05 23.47
C THR A 398 -7.51 9.22 23.44
N THR A 399 -7.86 9.79 24.60
CA THR A 399 -8.81 10.90 24.69
C THR A 399 -8.31 12.00 25.65
N THR A 400 -8.86 13.21 25.52
CA THR A 400 -8.58 14.31 26.47
C THR A 400 -9.65 14.42 27.56
N THR A 401 -10.69 13.60 27.48
CA THR A 401 -11.77 13.54 28.45
C THR A 401 -11.36 12.69 29.66
N PRO A 402 -11.72 13.08 30.89
CA PRO A 402 -11.48 12.25 32.06
C PRO A 402 -12.13 10.87 31.91
N PHE A 403 -11.36 9.82 32.16
CA PHE A 403 -11.88 8.46 32.13
C PHE A 403 -12.84 8.24 33.30
N THR A 404 -14.04 7.72 33.02
CA THR A 404 -15.03 7.36 34.04
C THR A 404 -15.19 5.84 34.08
N PRO A 405 -14.84 5.18 35.20
CA PRO A 405 -15.07 3.75 35.38
C PRO A 405 -16.53 3.35 35.15
N SER A 406 -16.73 2.29 34.36
CA SER A 406 -18.04 1.67 34.14
C SER A 406 -17.87 0.15 34.01
N ASP A 407 -18.74 -0.59 34.70
CA ASP A 407 -18.83 -2.05 34.57
C ASP A 407 -19.65 -2.46 33.33
N GLU A 408 -20.33 -1.52 32.67
CA GLU A 408 -21.13 -1.80 31.48
C GLU A 408 -20.26 -2.36 30.35
N GLY A 409 -20.61 -3.57 29.86
CA GLY A 409 -19.87 -4.25 28.81
C GLY A 409 -18.48 -4.77 29.20
N THR A 410 -18.08 -4.64 30.48
CA THR A 410 -16.79 -5.14 30.98
C THR A 410 -16.91 -6.61 31.38
N SER A 411 -16.05 -7.47 30.84
CA SER A 411 -15.97 -8.89 31.22
C SER A 411 -14.89 -9.19 32.25
N ALA A 412 -13.76 -8.47 32.20
CA ALA A 412 -12.67 -8.57 33.16
C ALA A 412 -11.81 -7.29 33.15
N LEU A 413 -11.14 -7.07 34.28
CA LEU A 413 -10.20 -5.97 34.50
C LEU A 413 -8.88 -6.59 34.99
N HIS A 414 -7.84 -6.53 34.16
CA HIS A 414 -6.49 -6.96 34.54
C HIS A 414 -5.65 -5.75 34.89
N VAL A 415 -5.16 -5.67 36.13
CA VAL A 415 -4.29 -4.59 36.60
C VAL A 415 -2.86 -5.09 36.57
N VAL A 416 -2.01 -4.44 35.77
CA VAL A 416 -0.59 -4.80 35.62
C VAL A 416 0.25 -3.67 36.18
N TYR A 417 0.86 -3.92 37.34
CA TYR A 417 1.71 -2.99 38.05
C TYR A 417 3.14 -3.04 37.50
N TYR A 418 3.77 -1.87 37.33
CA TYR A 418 5.11 -1.74 36.79
C TYR A 418 5.94 -0.69 37.54
N ARG A 419 7.26 -0.70 37.34
CA ARG A 419 8.21 0.23 37.95
C ARG A 419 9.24 0.75 36.97
#